data_AF-A0A5A7MZE3-F1
#
_entry.id   AF-A0A5A7MZE3-F1
#
_cell.length_a   1.000
_cell.length_b   1.000
_cell.length_c   1.000
_cell.angle_alpha   90.00
_cell.angle_beta   90.00
_cell.angle_gamma   90.00
#
_symmetry.space_group_name_H-M   'P 1'
#
loop_
_entity.id
_entity.type
_entity.pdbx_description
1 polymer ?
#
loop_
_entity_poly.entity_id
_entity_poly.type
_entity_poly.pdbx_seq_one_letter_code
_entity_poly.pdbx_strand_id
1 'polypeptide(L)'
;MIVSDVEMPDMSGHAMVTRLLESGLRPCPILFLSANDTAQDMLRGLECGGDDFLLKGGDLAHLMDRLAFWLICGFRGLPRTARLNAISALESMSPIEPVLGQIKNDPALIDHVFERLHREIQSMPHDYGTRLIHRIQIMGRVAHLLEESSESPSQWVRFPDALHHIIRKLRAPWAADIGILCRYYDVLCQDPRFIHAGETGLGTISVTQES
;
A
#
# COMPACT_ATOMS: atom_id res chain seq x y z
N MET A 1 7.05 4.00 -13.47
CA MET A 1 7.45 4.64 -12.21
C MET A 1 8.09 5.97 -12.56
N ILE A 2 7.83 6.99 -11.76
CA ILE A 2 8.45 8.31 -11.82
C ILE A 2 9.18 8.53 -10.50
N VAL A 3 10.38 9.09 -10.58
CA VAL A 3 11.12 9.62 -9.42
C VAL A 3 11.29 11.10 -9.68
N SER A 4 10.83 11.96 -8.76
CA SER A 4 10.91 13.41 -8.92
C SER A 4 11.50 14.05 -7.68
N ASP A 5 12.35 15.04 -7.90
CA ASP A 5 12.62 16.05 -6.88
C ASP A 5 11.34 16.86 -6.62
N VAL A 6 11.10 17.25 -5.37
CA VAL A 6 10.02 18.17 -4.99
C VAL A 6 10.40 19.62 -5.34
N GLU A 7 11.61 20.01 -4.99
CA GLU A 7 12.12 21.38 -5.12
C GLU A 7 12.92 21.47 -6.42
N MET A 8 12.31 22.02 -7.47
CA MET A 8 12.94 22.21 -8.79
C MET A 8 12.78 23.65 -9.26
N PRO A 9 13.75 24.20 -10.01
CA PRO A 9 13.60 25.49 -10.68
C PRO A 9 12.38 25.49 -11.63
N ASP A 10 11.73 26.64 -11.74
CA ASP A 10 10.59 26.94 -12.63
C ASP A 10 9.26 26.20 -12.33
N MET A 11 9.30 24.90 -12.03
CA MET A 11 8.13 24.07 -11.75
C MET A 11 8.45 23.04 -10.67
N SER A 12 7.66 23.00 -9.59
CA SER A 12 7.83 21.99 -8.54
C SER A 12 7.50 20.57 -9.01
N GLY A 13 8.06 19.57 -8.33
CA GLY A 13 7.73 18.17 -8.59
C GLY A 13 6.23 17.87 -8.45
N HIS A 14 5.58 18.49 -7.48
CA HIS A 14 4.13 18.40 -7.31
C HIS A 14 3.39 18.90 -8.55
N ALA A 15 3.73 20.09 -9.05
CA ALA A 15 3.09 20.66 -10.23
C ALA A 15 3.37 19.84 -11.49
N MET A 16 4.58 19.28 -11.64
CA MET A 16 4.92 18.37 -12.72
C MET A 16 4.01 17.14 -12.70
N VAL A 17 3.88 16.49 -11.54
CA VAL A 17 3.07 15.27 -11.39
C VAL A 17 1.60 15.56 -11.67
N THR A 18 1.03 16.62 -11.11
CA THR A 18 -0.35 17.04 -11.41
C THR A 18 -0.56 17.18 -12.91
N ARG A 19 0.33 17.90 -13.60
CA ARG A 19 0.21 18.12 -15.05
C ARG A 19 0.35 16.82 -15.86
N LEU A 20 1.22 15.90 -15.44
CA LEU A 20 1.37 14.60 -16.09
C LEU A 20 0.09 13.76 -15.93
N LEU A 21 -0.49 13.70 -14.73
CA LEU A 21 -1.73 12.99 -14.46
C LEU A 21 -2.90 13.58 -15.27
N GLU A 22 -3.03 14.92 -15.30
CA GLU A 22 -4.02 15.64 -16.11
C GLU A 22 -3.85 15.38 -17.62
N SER A 23 -2.62 15.15 -18.09
CA SER A 23 -2.33 14.81 -19.48
C SER A 23 -2.68 13.36 -19.87
N GLY A 24 -3.25 12.58 -18.94
CA GLY A 24 -3.64 11.19 -19.18
C GLY A 24 -2.50 10.18 -19.00
N LEU A 25 -1.47 10.52 -18.21
CA LEU A 25 -0.44 9.56 -17.84
C LEU A 25 -1.10 8.32 -17.20
N ARG A 26 -0.71 7.14 -17.69
CA ARG A 26 -1.20 5.87 -17.14
C ARG A 26 -0.73 5.71 -15.67
N PRO A 27 -1.54 5.11 -14.79
CA PRO A 27 -1.17 4.89 -13.40
C PRO A 27 0.20 4.21 -13.27
N CYS A 28 1.12 4.85 -12.55
CA CYS A 28 2.42 4.31 -12.23
C CYS A 28 2.92 4.91 -10.91
N PRO A 29 3.76 4.18 -10.15
CA PRO A 29 4.26 4.69 -8.88
C PRO A 29 5.06 5.98 -9.03
N ILE A 30 4.80 6.96 -8.17
CA ILE A 30 5.48 8.25 -8.08
C ILE A 30 6.21 8.33 -6.73
N LEU A 31 7.54 8.40 -6.80
CA LEU A 31 8.40 8.58 -5.63
C LEU A 31 8.96 9.99 -5.61
N PHE A 32 8.73 10.71 -4.52
CA PHE A 32 9.27 12.05 -4.31
C PHE A 32 10.56 12.03 -3.48
N LEU A 33 11.53 12.83 -3.90
CA LEU A 33 12.75 13.15 -3.15
C LEU A 33 12.61 14.58 -2.61
N SER A 34 12.52 14.73 -1.29
CA SER A 34 12.33 16.02 -0.63
C SER A 34 13.52 16.39 0.25
N ALA A 35 13.92 17.66 0.26
CA ALA A 35 14.85 18.16 1.28
C ALA A 35 14.13 18.52 2.59
N ASN A 36 12.82 18.76 2.52
CA ASN A 36 11.99 19.09 3.68
C ASN A 36 11.35 17.82 4.23
N ASP A 37 11.21 17.77 5.56
CA ASP A 37 10.73 16.59 6.29
C ASP A 37 9.29 16.76 6.82
N THR A 38 8.55 17.79 6.38
CA THR A 38 7.35 18.21 7.10
C THR A 38 6.08 17.45 6.72
N ALA A 39 5.13 17.35 7.65
CA ALA A 39 3.78 16.84 7.40
C ALA A 39 3.08 17.58 6.27
N GLN A 40 3.26 18.91 6.18
CA GLN A 40 2.70 19.71 5.09
C GLN A 40 3.27 19.33 3.72
N ASP A 41 4.56 18.98 3.63
CA ASP A 41 5.18 18.54 2.39
C ASP A 41 4.66 17.17 1.96
N MET A 42 4.56 16.24 2.92
CA MET A 42 4.01 14.91 2.68
C MET A 42 2.55 14.98 2.22
N LEU A 43 1.74 15.83 2.88
CA LEU A 43 0.34 16.05 2.55
C LEU A 43 0.19 16.51 1.10
N ARG A 44 0.89 17.59 0.71
CA ARG A 44 0.88 18.10 -0.68
C ARG A 44 1.33 17.04 -1.69
N GLY A 45 2.33 16.27 -1.31
CA GLY A 45 2.84 15.15 -2.09
C GLY A 45 1.78 14.08 -2.34
N LEU A 46 1.07 13.65 -1.31
CA LEU A 46 -0.01 12.66 -1.43
C LEU A 46 -1.20 13.18 -2.22
N GLU A 47 -1.60 14.44 -2.01
CA GLU A 47 -2.69 15.11 -2.72
C GLU A 47 -2.45 15.20 -4.22
N CYS A 48 -1.21 15.48 -4.64
CA CYS A 48 -0.86 15.55 -6.07
C CYS A 48 -0.68 14.17 -6.73
N GLY A 49 -0.76 13.08 -5.96
CA GLY A 49 -0.65 11.71 -6.49
C GLY A 49 0.69 11.02 -6.20
N GLY A 50 1.53 11.56 -5.33
CA GLY A 50 2.69 10.84 -4.78
C GLY A 50 2.28 9.54 -4.11
N ASP A 51 3.12 8.52 -4.24
CA ASP A 51 2.91 7.19 -3.67
C ASP A 51 3.97 6.83 -2.62
N ASP A 52 5.14 7.45 -2.69
CA ASP A 52 6.27 7.21 -1.80
C ASP A 52 7.14 8.46 -1.67
N PHE A 53 7.87 8.57 -0.56
CA PHE A 53 8.63 9.75 -0.19
C PHE A 53 9.95 9.36 0.45
N LEU A 54 11.02 10.04 0.06
CA LEU A 54 12.33 9.91 0.67
C LEU A 54 12.91 11.29 0.98
N LEU A 55 13.48 11.40 2.18
CA LEU A 55 14.27 12.56 2.56
C LEU A 55 15.64 12.52 1.84
N LYS A 56 16.02 13.61 1.19
CA LYS A 56 17.33 13.78 0.55
C LYS A 56 18.43 13.75 1.59
N GLY A 57 19.61 13.30 1.16
CA GLY A 57 20.77 13.13 2.05
C GLY A 57 20.77 11.81 2.83
N GLY A 58 19.76 10.94 2.64
CA GLY A 58 19.79 9.56 3.09
C GLY A 58 20.73 8.66 2.28
N ASP A 59 20.88 7.42 2.73
CA ASP A 59 21.69 6.40 2.06
C ASP A 59 21.12 6.06 0.66
N LEU A 60 22.01 5.97 -0.33
CA LEU A 60 21.66 5.51 -1.68
C LEU A 60 21.03 4.12 -1.66
N ALA A 61 21.44 3.25 -0.72
CA ALA A 61 20.84 1.93 -0.56
C ALA A 61 19.33 2.05 -0.30
N HIS A 62 18.89 3.03 0.48
CA HIS A 62 17.48 3.23 0.78
C HIS A 62 16.67 3.62 -0.46
N LEU A 63 17.21 4.49 -1.32
CA LEU A 63 16.59 4.80 -2.61
C LEU A 63 16.50 3.55 -3.50
N MET A 64 17.58 2.78 -3.60
CA MET A 64 17.61 1.56 -4.40
C MET A 64 16.58 0.53 -3.91
N ASP A 65 16.41 0.39 -2.60
CA ASP A 65 15.39 -0.49 -2.01
C ASP A 65 13.97 -0.06 -2.39
N ARG A 66 13.66 1.25 -2.32
CA ARG A 66 12.34 1.75 -2.73
C ARG A 66 12.07 1.55 -4.22
N LEU A 67 13.08 1.79 -5.07
CA LEU A 67 12.96 1.56 -6.52
C LEU A 67 12.73 0.08 -6.82
N ALA A 68 13.53 -0.80 -6.22
CA ALA A 68 13.38 -2.24 -6.40
C ALA A 68 12.00 -2.73 -5.95
N PHE A 69 11.53 -2.23 -4.79
CA PHE A 69 10.20 -2.57 -4.28
C PHE A 69 9.10 -2.24 -5.29
N TRP A 70 9.01 -0.98 -5.75
CA TRP A 70 7.95 -0.55 -6.67
C TRP A 70 8.00 -1.22 -8.05
N LEU A 71 9.17 -1.65 -8.50
CA LEU A 71 9.32 -2.38 -9.75
C LEU A 71 8.85 -3.85 -9.64
N ILE A 72 8.87 -4.44 -8.44
CA ILE A 72 8.62 -5.87 -8.22
C ILE A 72 7.24 -6.12 -7.59
N CYS A 73 6.78 -5.27 -6.68
CA CYS A 73 5.59 -5.52 -5.86
C CYS A 73 4.29 -5.60 -6.66
N GLY A 74 4.27 -5.03 -7.87
CA GLY A 74 3.15 -5.06 -8.80
C GLY A 74 2.08 -4.00 -8.57
N PHE A 75 2.11 -3.24 -7.47
CA PHE A 75 1.20 -2.11 -7.29
C PHE A 75 1.44 -1.02 -8.35
N ARG A 76 0.36 -0.39 -8.81
CA ARG A 76 0.43 0.73 -9.77
C ARG A 76 0.57 2.10 -9.11
N GLY A 77 0.50 2.12 -7.79
CA GLY A 77 0.56 3.28 -6.92
C GLY A 77 0.11 2.87 -5.52
N LEU A 78 0.09 3.83 -4.62
CA LEU A 78 -0.45 3.69 -3.28
C LEU A 78 -1.98 3.48 -3.38
N PRO A 79 -2.52 2.41 -2.78
CA PRO A 79 -3.96 2.16 -2.78
C PRO A 79 -4.78 3.36 -2.31
N ARG A 80 -5.95 3.54 -2.94
CA ARG A 80 -6.80 4.71 -2.71
C ARG A 80 -7.17 4.90 -1.23
N THR A 81 -7.57 3.85 -0.55
CA THR A 81 -7.96 3.88 0.88
C THR A 81 -6.78 4.26 1.77
N ALA A 82 -5.63 3.63 1.57
CA ALA A 82 -4.39 3.96 2.28
C ALA A 82 -3.98 5.43 2.06
N ARG A 83 -4.03 5.93 0.82
CA ARG A 83 -3.78 7.36 0.52
C ARG A 83 -4.72 8.28 1.30
N LEU A 84 -6.01 8.02 1.27
CA LEU A 84 -7.01 8.87 1.93
C LEU A 84 -6.83 8.89 3.45
N ASN A 85 -6.53 7.73 4.05
CA ASN A 85 -6.26 7.64 5.48
C ASN A 85 -4.98 8.40 5.86
N ALA A 86 -3.92 8.28 5.06
CA ALA A 86 -2.68 9.03 5.25
C ALA A 86 -2.92 10.55 5.17
N ILE A 87 -3.68 11.02 4.17
CA ILE A 87 -4.06 12.43 4.02
C ILE A 87 -4.84 12.91 5.26
N SER A 88 -5.90 12.18 5.64
CA SER A 88 -6.75 12.57 6.77
C SER A 88 -5.97 12.62 8.10
N ALA A 89 -5.02 11.71 8.29
CA ALA A 89 -4.14 11.74 9.44
C ALA A 89 -3.19 12.97 9.42
N LEU A 90 -2.57 13.27 8.28
CA LEU A 90 -1.67 14.42 8.12
C LEU A 90 -2.38 15.76 8.29
N GLU A 91 -3.64 15.88 7.84
CA GLU A 91 -4.47 17.08 8.04
C GLU A 91 -4.70 17.41 9.52
N SER A 92 -4.64 16.39 10.38
CA SER A 92 -4.82 16.53 11.83
C SER A 92 -3.50 16.81 12.58
N MET A 93 -2.36 16.77 11.89
CA MET A 93 -1.03 16.96 12.48
C MET A 93 -0.57 18.43 12.43
N SER A 94 0.47 18.75 13.20
CA SER A 94 1.17 20.03 13.05
C SER A 94 1.82 20.11 11.67
N PRO A 95 1.64 21.19 10.87
CA PRO A 95 2.19 21.30 9.52
C PRO A 95 3.71 21.13 9.43
N ILE A 96 4.42 21.49 10.50
CA ILE A 96 5.89 21.43 10.61
C ILE A 96 6.39 20.13 11.27
N GLU A 97 5.51 19.21 11.63
CA GLU A 97 5.89 17.94 12.25
C GLU A 97 6.81 17.15 11.29
N PRO A 98 7.97 16.66 11.74
CA PRO A 98 8.88 15.89 10.90
C PRO A 98 8.37 14.45 10.69
N VAL A 99 8.03 14.06 9.46
CA VAL A 99 7.40 12.77 9.14
C VAL A 99 8.11 11.93 8.09
N LEU A 100 8.75 12.50 7.06
CA LEU A 100 9.39 11.73 5.97
C LEU A 100 10.53 10.84 6.49
N GLY A 101 11.37 11.34 7.42
CA GLY A 101 12.44 10.59 8.06
C GLY A 101 11.93 9.43 8.93
N GLN A 102 10.63 9.42 9.26
CA GLN A 102 9.98 8.40 10.05
C GLN A 102 9.29 7.33 9.21
N ILE A 103 9.18 7.51 7.87
CA ILE A 103 8.47 6.56 7.00
C ILE A 103 9.25 5.26 6.86
N LYS A 104 8.90 4.28 7.70
CA LYS A 104 9.56 2.98 7.79
C LYS A 104 8.54 1.87 7.82
N ASN A 105 8.97 0.69 7.35
CA ASN A 105 8.18 -0.52 7.55
C ASN A 105 8.02 -0.77 9.05
N ASP A 106 6.86 -1.27 9.44
CA ASP A 106 6.52 -1.61 10.81
C ASP A 106 6.39 -3.13 10.95
N PRO A 107 7.45 -3.83 11.43
CA PRO A 107 7.42 -5.27 11.62
C PRO A 107 6.37 -5.72 12.62
N ALA A 108 6.06 -4.90 13.64
CA ALA A 108 5.08 -5.27 14.66
C ALA A 108 3.66 -5.28 14.07
N LEU A 109 3.32 -4.29 13.25
CA LEU A 109 2.07 -4.28 12.50
C LEU A 109 1.97 -5.47 11.54
N ILE A 110 3.04 -5.75 10.78
CA ILE A 110 3.10 -6.89 9.86
C ILE A 110 2.88 -8.21 10.58
N ASP A 111 3.58 -8.41 11.70
CA ASP A 111 3.46 -9.63 12.50
C ASP A 111 2.07 -9.75 13.11
N HIS A 112 1.53 -8.66 13.66
CA HIS A 112 0.17 -8.63 14.21
C HIS A 112 -0.89 -9.06 13.18
N VAL A 113 -0.87 -8.45 11.98
CA VAL A 113 -1.81 -8.77 10.92
C VAL A 113 -1.60 -10.20 10.40
N PHE A 114 -0.34 -10.62 10.24
CA PHE A 114 -0.02 -11.98 9.83
C PHE A 114 -0.58 -13.03 10.81
N GLU A 115 -0.40 -12.85 12.12
CA GLU A 115 -0.91 -13.79 13.12
C GLU A 115 -2.44 -13.84 13.18
N ARG A 116 -3.13 -12.70 12.93
CA ARG A 116 -4.59 -12.68 12.77
C ARG A 116 -5.03 -13.46 11.54
N LEU A 117 -4.45 -13.15 10.37
CA LEU A 117 -4.75 -13.84 9.11
C LEU A 117 -4.44 -15.35 9.19
N HIS A 118 -3.29 -15.71 9.76
CA HIS A 118 -2.82 -17.09 9.81
C HIS A 118 -3.77 -17.96 10.64
N ARG A 119 -4.29 -17.45 11.77
CA ARG A 119 -5.32 -18.14 12.56
C ARG A 119 -6.60 -18.40 11.77
N GLU A 120 -7.02 -17.45 10.93
CA GLU A 120 -8.18 -17.65 10.06
C GLU A 120 -7.90 -18.69 8.97
N ILE A 121 -6.71 -18.67 8.36
CA ILE A 121 -6.34 -19.67 7.34
C ILE A 121 -6.24 -21.08 7.94
N GLN A 122 -5.79 -21.23 9.18
CA GLN A 122 -5.70 -22.53 9.86
C GLN A 122 -7.05 -23.22 10.07
N SER A 123 -8.16 -22.46 10.11
CA SER A 123 -9.50 -23.03 10.20
C SER A 123 -10.13 -23.33 8.82
N MET A 124 -9.45 -22.96 7.73
CA MET A 124 -9.91 -23.22 6.37
C MET A 124 -9.48 -24.62 5.88
N PRO A 125 -10.12 -25.15 4.82
CA PRO A 125 -9.65 -26.36 4.14
C PRO A 125 -8.18 -26.27 3.73
N HIS A 126 -7.47 -27.40 3.72
CA HIS A 126 -6.02 -27.44 3.40
C HIS A 126 -5.70 -26.89 1.99
N ASP A 127 -6.64 -26.94 1.06
CA ASP A 127 -6.50 -26.41 -0.30
C ASP A 127 -6.95 -24.94 -0.41
N TYR A 128 -7.27 -24.26 0.69
CA TYR A 128 -7.60 -22.85 0.68
C TYR A 128 -6.42 -22.01 0.16
N GLY A 129 -6.72 -21.05 -0.71
CA GLY A 129 -5.70 -20.30 -1.47
C GLY A 129 -5.26 -20.93 -2.80
N THR A 130 -5.64 -22.18 -3.11
CA THR A 130 -5.33 -22.78 -4.43
C THR A 130 -6.13 -22.13 -5.56
N ARG A 131 -7.39 -21.77 -5.31
CA ARG A 131 -8.28 -21.11 -6.27
C ARG A 131 -8.13 -19.59 -6.21
N LEU A 132 -8.29 -18.92 -7.36
CA LEU A 132 -8.21 -17.45 -7.45
C LEU A 132 -9.15 -16.75 -6.46
N ILE A 133 -10.38 -17.27 -6.30
CA ILE A 133 -11.37 -16.75 -5.35
C ILE A 133 -10.84 -16.68 -3.91
N HIS A 134 -10.16 -17.74 -3.43
CA HIS A 134 -9.59 -17.75 -2.09
C HIS A 134 -8.45 -16.73 -1.96
N ARG A 135 -7.66 -16.53 -3.02
CA ARG A 135 -6.57 -15.53 -3.02
C ARG A 135 -7.12 -14.11 -2.96
N ILE A 136 -8.21 -13.83 -3.68
CA ILE A 136 -8.92 -12.54 -3.61
C ILE A 136 -9.46 -12.30 -2.20
N GLN A 137 -10.05 -13.32 -1.57
CA GLN A 137 -10.53 -13.23 -0.19
C GLN A 137 -9.39 -12.98 0.82
N ILE A 138 -8.27 -13.69 0.69
CA ILE A 138 -7.06 -13.47 1.51
C ILE A 138 -6.56 -12.04 1.33
N MET A 139 -6.50 -11.52 0.10
CA MET A 139 -6.10 -10.13 -0.14
C MET A 139 -7.05 -9.13 0.50
N GLY A 140 -8.37 -9.34 0.38
CA GLY A 140 -9.38 -8.52 1.02
C GLY A 140 -9.24 -8.51 2.54
N ARG A 141 -9.00 -9.68 3.12
CA ARG A 141 -8.78 -9.81 4.56
C ARG A 141 -7.52 -9.10 5.02
N VAL A 142 -6.39 -9.28 4.33
CA VAL A 142 -5.14 -8.58 4.66
C VAL A 142 -5.30 -7.07 4.56
N ALA A 143 -5.96 -6.58 3.50
CA ALA A 143 -6.21 -5.17 3.31
C ALA A 143 -7.02 -4.58 4.48
N HIS A 144 -8.14 -5.23 4.82
CA HIS A 144 -8.98 -4.80 5.94
C HIS A 144 -8.23 -4.80 7.27
N LEU A 145 -7.48 -5.87 7.57
CA LEU A 145 -6.71 -5.96 8.82
C LEU A 145 -5.62 -4.89 8.92
N LEU A 146 -4.96 -4.58 7.80
CA LEU A 146 -3.98 -3.48 7.75
C LEU A 146 -4.65 -2.13 7.95
N GLU A 147 -5.79 -1.88 7.30
CA GLU A 147 -6.53 -0.63 7.46
C GLU A 147 -7.04 -0.45 8.90
N GLU A 148 -7.57 -1.51 9.51
CA GLU A 148 -8.07 -1.52 10.89
C GLU A 148 -6.94 -1.30 11.92
N SER A 149 -5.76 -1.85 11.66
CA SER A 149 -4.64 -1.85 12.63
C SER A 149 -3.63 -0.72 12.41
N SER A 150 -3.79 0.09 11.35
CA SER A 150 -2.89 1.21 11.07
C SER A 150 -3.32 2.46 11.83
N GLU A 151 -2.35 3.15 12.43
CA GLU A 151 -2.57 4.30 13.32
C GLU A 151 -1.78 5.54 12.87
N SER A 152 -0.93 5.43 11.84
CA SER A 152 -0.01 6.51 11.44
C SER A 152 0.14 6.67 9.91
N PRO A 153 0.44 7.90 9.42
CA PRO A 153 0.77 8.16 8.01
C PRO A 153 1.82 7.22 7.43
N SER A 154 2.86 6.89 8.21
CA SER A 154 3.92 5.97 7.80
C SER A 154 3.36 4.59 7.45
N GLN A 155 2.49 4.04 8.30
CA GLN A 155 1.93 2.70 8.09
C GLN A 155 1.03 2.66 6.85
N TRP A 156 0.23 3.69 6.60
CA TRP A 156 -0.58 3.78 5.38
C TRP A 156 0.27 3.95 4.13
N VAL A 157 1.32 4.79 4.13
CA VAL A 157 2.23 4.92 2.98
C VAL A 157 3.02 3.63 2.72
N ARG A 158 3.34 2.86 3.77
CA ARG A 158 3.97 1.53 3.67
C ARG A 158 2.96 0.39 3.53
N PHE A 159 1.68 0.68 3.27
CA PHE A 159 0.66 -0.35 3.06
C PHE A 159 1.05 -1.37 1.97
N PRO A 160 1.55 -0.96 0.78
CA PRO A 160 1.99 -1.91 -0.25
C PRO A 160 3.07 -2.86 0.27
N ASP A 161 4.04 -2.35 1.04
CA ASP A 161 5.11 -3.14 1.64
C ASP A 161 4.56 -4.17 2.61
N ALA A 162 3.69 -3.73 3.52
CA ALA A 162 3.10 -4.57 4.55
C ALA A 162 2.27 -5.69 3.93
N LEU A 163 1.36 -5.36 2.99
CA LEU A 163 0.55 -6.35 2.28
C LEU A 163 1.43 -7.36 1.54
N HIS A 164 2.40 -6.87 0.77
CA HIS A 164 3.30 -7.73 0.00
C HIS A 164 4.10 -8.66 0.93
N HIS A 165 4.59 -8.14 2.06
CA HIS A 165 5.32 -8.93 3.05
C HIS A 165 4.45 -10.01 3.71
N ILE A 166 3.25 -9.64 4.17
CA ILE A 166 2.31 -10.55 4.84
C ILE A 166 1.96 -11.72 3.91
N ILE A 167 1.62 -11.44 2.64
CA ILE A 167 1.29 -12.50 1.69
C ILE A 167 2.50 -13.41 1.45
N ARG A 168 3.70 -12.86 1.25
CA ARG A 168 4.91 -13.68 1.08
C ARG A 168 5.23 -14.52 2.32
N LYS A 169 4.94 -14.02 3.52
CA LYS A 169 5.13 -14.73 4.79
C LYS A 169 4.24 -15.97 4.92
N LEU A 170 3.11 -16.05 4.18
CA LEU A 170 2.27 -17.25 4.12
C LEU A 170 2.97 -18.47 3.51
N ARG A 171 4.02 -18.25 2.70
CA ARG A 171 4.74 -19.31 1.96
C ARG A 171 3.84 -20.20 1.10
N ALA A 172 2.67 -19.70 0.70
CA ALA A 172 1.79 -20.40 -0.23
C ALA A 172 2.40 -20.37 -1.65
N PRO A 173 2.18 -21.40 -2.50
CA PRO A 173 2.79 -21.44 -3.85
C PRO A 173 2.51 -20.20 -4.70
N TRP A 174 1.32 -19.61 -4.58
CA TRP A 174 0.90 -18.42 -5.33
C TRP A 174 1.44 -17.10 -4.76
N ALA A 175 1.95 -17.09 -3.52
CA ALA A 175 2.45 -15.88 -2.88
C ALA A 175 3.71 -15.33 -3.55
N ALA A 176 4.46 -16.18 -4.25
CA ALA A 176 5.60 -15.76 -5.06
C ALA A 176 5.19 -14.83 -6.22
N ASP A 177 3.98 -15.05 -6.77
CA ASP A 177 3.42 -14.32 -7.92
C ASP A 177 2.40 -13.26 -7.52
N ILE A 178 2.40 -12.84 -6.25
CA ILE A 178 1.43 -11.87 -5.70
C ILE A 178 1.36 -10.56 -6.50
N GLY A 179 2.48 -10.15 -7.11
CA GLY A 179 2.54 -8.96 -7.96
C GLY A 179 1.57 -8.98 -9.14
N ILE A 180 1.12 -10.15 -9.59
CA ILE A 180 0.06 -10.26 -10.60
C ILE A 180 -1.26 -9.71 -10.05
N LEU A 181 -1.63 -10.07 -8.83
CA LEU A 181 -2.87 -9.59 -8.21
C LEU A 181 -2.74 -8.13 -7.76
N CYS A 182 -1.59 -7.71 -7.23
CA CYS A 182 -1.34 -6.31 -6.86
C CYS A 182 -1.50 -5.34 -8.06
N ARG A 183 -1.21 -5.78 -9.29
CA ARG A 183 -1.44 -4.97 -10.51
C ARG A 183 -2.90 -4.61 -10.75
N TYR A 184 -3.82 -5.38 -10.18
CA TYR A 184 -5.27 -5.19 -10.28
C TYR A 184 -5.88 -4.82 -8.92
N TYR A 185 -5.06 -4.41 -7.94
CA TYR A 185 -5.52 -4.17 -6.57
C TYR A 185 -6.76 -3.28 -6.50
N ASP A 186 -6.75 -2.12 -7.16
CA ASP A 186 -7.89 -1.20 -7.16
C ASP A 186 -9.18 -1.80 -7.77
N VAL A 187 -9.05 -2.74 -8.71
CA VAL A 187 -10.18 -3.49 -9.27
C VAL A 187 -10.65 -4.55 -8.27
N LEU A 188 -9.71 -5.24 -7.61
CA LEU A 188 -10.02 -6.24 -6.60
C LEU A 188 -10.75 -5.64 -5.40
N CYS A 189 -10.45 -4.39 -5.01
CA CYS A 189 -11.15 -3.70 -3.94
C CYS A 189 -12.66 -3.50 -4.19
N GLN A 190 -13.11 -3.64 -5.45
CA GLN A 190 -14.52 -3.55 -5.83
C GLN A 190 -15.18 -4.94 -5.93
N ASP A 191 -14.41 -6.02 -5.78
CA ASP A 191 -14.91 -7.39 -5.84
C ASP A 191 -15.70 -7.71 -4.56
N PRO A 192 -16.96 -8.17 -4.65
CA PRO A 192 -17.76 -8.51 -3.47
C PRO A 192 -17.09 -9.52 -2.54
N ARG A 193 -16.25 -10.41 -3.08
CA ARG A 193 -15.56 -11.45 -2.30
C ARG A 193 -14.36 -10.88 -1.55
N PHE A 194 -13.71 -9.86 -2.12
CA PHE A 194 -12.68 -9.09 -1.43
C PHE A 194 -13.29 -8.31 -0.27
N ILE A 195 -14.36 -7.56 -0.54
CA ILE A 195 -15.06 -6.73 0.45
C ILE A 195 -15.60 -7.60 1.59
N HIS A 196 -16.34 -8.66 1.25
CA HIS A 196 -16.94 -9.56 2.22
C HIS A 196 -15.87 -10.21 3.11
N ALA A 197 -14.81 -10.79 2.53
CA ALA A 197 -13.74 -11.37 3.32
C ALA A 197 -13.04 -10.34 4.21
N GLY A 198 -12.90 -9.10 3.74
CA GLY A 198 -12.43 -7.98 4.56
C GLY A 198 -13.27 -7.82 5.82
N GLU A 199 -14.58 -7.62 5.66
CA GLU A 199 -15.52 -7.29 6.73
C GLU A 199 -15.82 -8.47 7.69
N THR A 200 -15.93 -9.69 7.16
CA THR A 200 -16.48 -10.83 7.91
C THR A 200 -15.45 -11.91 8.24
N GLY A 201 -14.22 -11.80 7.72
CA GLY A 201 -13.18 -12.82 7.84
C GLY A 201 -13.31 -13.94 6.78
N LEU A 202 -12.34 -14.87 6.76
CA LEU A 202 -12.27 -15.90 5.70
C LEU A 202 -13.31 -17.03 5.83
N GLY A 203 -13.84 -17.27 7.04
CA GLY A 203 -14.67 -18.44 7.36
C GLY A 203 -16.19 -18.25 7.31
N THR A 204 -16.68 -17.05 7.04
CA THR A 204 -18.11 -16.70 7.09
C THR A 204 -18.88 -17.05 5.81
N ILE A 205 -18.23 -17.66 4.82
CA ILE A 205 -18.88 -18.11 3.58
C ILE A 205 -19.59 -19.44 3.84
N SER A 206 -20.65 -19.37 4.65
CA SER A 206 -21.70 -20.37 4.68
C SER A 206 -22.84 -19.86 3.81
N VAL A 207 -23.07 -20.54 2.69
CA VAL A 207 -24.32 -20.53 1.93
C VAL A 207 -24.67 -19.22 1.20
N THR A 208 -24.15 -19.06 -0.02
CA THR A 208 -24.96 -18.78 -1.23
C THR A 208 -24.01 -18.61 -2.43
N GLN A 209 -24.40 -19.16 -3.58
CA GLN A 209 -23.71 -19.17 -4.88
C GLN A 209 -22.86 -20.40 -5.21
N GLU A 210 -23.49 -21.57 -5.16
CA GLU A 210 -23.47 -22.48 -6.32
C GLU A 210 -24.82 -22.32 -7.04
N SER A 211 -24.81 -21.67 -8.20
CA SER A 211 -25.84 -21.73 -9.26
C SER A 211 -25.24 -21.17 -10.53
#